data_AF-A0A7C0X8M6-F1
#
_entry.id   AF-A0A7C0X8M6-F1
#
_cell.length_a   1.000
_cell.length_b   1.000
_cell.length_c   1.000
_cell.angle_alpha   90.00
_cell.angle_beta   90.00
_cell.angle_gamma   90.00
#
_symmetry.space_group_name_H-M   'P 1'
#
loop_
_entity.id
_entity.type
_entity.pdbx_description
1 polymer ?
#
loop_
_entity_poly.entity_id
_entity_poly.type
_entity_poly.pdbx_seq_one_letter_code
_entity_poly.pdbx_strand_id
1 'polypeptide(L)'
;MEELKDVITSDERTYEIMKKELMDLKEKYADQRRTKISLVEKRDYRIEDLVSDEEIVIMVSHEGYVNTTTLQDYRRQYRGGRGTIGMRTRDEDFVEHVISSSRLSKTMVITSLGKAYVLRNHELVGSRGAKGKHILSYIKAGQDEKVKAIINIGKDFDPEKNIVMVTKFGKIKRISLSEFSNVRSSGVRAMNIPKGDEIVDAVLVKPGNETTIMLSTRKGMCIRFRISDIRIMGRNATGVNAMNLKEGDEIVSMSVVGEKDGSKTLLTITRNGYGKRTRLEEYRIQSRGGMGIKNLSSMNKVGEIVSTAVVDDEDEILVVTENGFTIRFSAKNVRIMGRITQGVKVVDLKNGDKVSSMTVIKE
;
A
#
# COMPACT_ATOMS: atom_id res chain seq x y z
N MET A 1 -74.07 -57.98 8.88
CA MET A 1 -74.24 -58.12 7.40
C MET A 1 -74.56 -56.77 6.75
N GLU A 2 -75.38 -55.93 7.37
CA GLU A 2 -75.75 -54.60 6.84
C GLU A 2 -74.58 -53.59 6.87
N GLU A 3 -73.84 -53.50 7.99
CA GLU A 3 -72.60 -52.69 8.08
C GLU A 3 -71.51 -53.11 7.07
N LEU A 4 -71.30 -54.41 6.86
CA LEU A 4 -70.32 -54.91 5.89
C LEU A 4 -70.72 -54.59 4.44
N LYS A 5 -72.02 -54.51 4.14
CA LYS A 5 -72.52 -54.07 2.84
C LYS A 5 -72.38 -52.56 2.66
N ASP A 6 -72.61 -51.78 3.71
CA ASP A 6 -72.47 -50.33 3.71
C ASP A 6 -71.02 -49.90 3.42
N VAL A 7 -70.04 -50.58 4.04
CA VAL A 7 -68.60 -50.34 3.78
C VAL A 7 -68.21 -50.67 2.34
N ILE A 8 -68.74 -51.76 1.75
CA ILE A 8 -68.40 -52.17 0.37
C ILE A 8 -69.07 -51.28 -0.68
N THR A 9 -70.21 -50.66 -0.37
CA THR A 9 -71.01 -49.90 -1.36
C THR A 9 -70.73 -48.40 -1.31
N SER A 10 -70.18 -47.89 -0.20
CA SER A 10 -69.86 -46.48 -0.01
C SER A 10 -68.36 -46.26 0.16
N ASP A 11 -67.73 -45.64 -0.84
CA ASP A 11 -66.32 -45.23 -0.80
C ASP A 11 -66.05 -44.27 0.36
N GLU A 12 -67.02 -43.40 0.69
CA GLU A 12 -66.92 -42.44 1.78
C GLU A 12 -66.78 -43.15 3.13
N ARG A 13 -67.54 -44.22 3.34
CA ARG A 13 -67.47 -45.04 4.56
C ARG A 13 -66.16 -45.79 4.67
N THR A 14 -65.63 -46.27 3.54
CA THR A 14 -64.29 -46.89 3.48
C THR A 14 -63.20 -45.89 3.86
N TYR A 15 -63.25 -44.66 3.33
CA TYR A 15 -62.29 -43.61 3.69
C TYR A 15 -62.38 -43.20 5.16
N GLU A 16 -63.57 -43.17 5.74
CA GLU A 16 -63.75 -42.92 7.18
C GLU A 16 -63.06 -43.98 8.04
N ILE A 17 -63.23 -45.25 7.68
CA ILE A 17 -62.59 -46.37 8.39
C ILE A 17 -61.07 -46.29 8.22
N MET A 18 -60.57 -46.09 7.00
CA MET A 18 -59.13 -45.94 6.74
C MET A 18 -58.54 -44.77 7.53
N LYS A 19 -59.23 -43.63 7.58
CA LYS A 19 -58.78 -42.47 8.36
C LYS A 19 -58.73 -42.77 9.84
N LYS A 20 -59.72 -43.50 10.37
CA LYS A 20 -59.76 -43.93 11.77
C LYS A 20 -58.59 -44.86 12.09
N GLU A 21 -58.37 -45.89 11.26
CA GLU A 21 -57.25 -46.82 11.44
C GLU A 21 -55.88 -46.13 11.35
N LEU A 22 -55.70 -45.19 10.40
CA LEU A 22 -54.46 -44.42 10.29
C LEU A 22 -54.23 -43.49 11.49
N MET A 23 -55.29 -42.94 12.08
CA MET A 23 -55.20 -42.14 13.31
C MET A 23 -54.86 -43.02 14.52
N ASP A 24 -55.46 -44.20 14.64
CA ASP A 24 -55.14 -45.17 15.70
C ASP A 24 -53.67 -45.64 15.60
N LEU A 25 -53.17 -45.89 14.39
CA LEU A 25 -51.75 -46.19 14.14
C LEU A 25 -50.83 -45.03 14.53
N LYS A 26 -51.23 -43.79 14.21
CA LYS A 26 -50.50 -42.59 14.60
C LYS A 26 -50.45 -42.44 16.12
N GLU A 27 -51.54 -42.65 16.84
CA GLU A 27 -51.53 -42.56 18.31
C GLU A 27 -50.64 -43.62 18.96
N LYS A 28 -50.67 -44.85 18.42
CA LYS A 28 -49.93 -45.98 19.01
C LYS A 28 -48.44 -45.95 18.72
N TYR A 29 -48.02 -45.40 17.58
CA TYR A 29 -46.64 -45.50 17.10
C TYR A 29 -45.97 -44.15 16.80
N ALA A 30 -46.60 -43.01 17.07
CA ALA A 30 -45.95 -41.72 16.89
C ALA A 30 -44.79 -41.52 17.88
N ASP A 31 -43.65 -41.08 17.35
CA ASP A 31 -42.53 -40.58 18.13
C ASP A 31 -42.25 -39.11 17.80
N GLN A 32 -41.51 -38.44 18.70
CA GLN A 32 -41.06 -37.09 18.41
C GLN A 32 -39.99 -37.13 17.31
N ARG A 33 -40.09 -36.21 16.35
CA ARG A 33 -39.10 -36.09 15.28
C ARG A 33 -37.70 -35.89 15.87
N ARG A 34 -36.84 -36.90 15.70
CA ARG A 34 -35.46 -36.90 16.20
C ARG A 34 -34.53 -35.91 15.50
N THR A 35 -34.85 -35.56 14.24
CA THR A 35 -34.03 -34.65 13.42
C THR A 35 -34.66 -33.27 13.33
N LYS A 36 -33.84 -32.20 13.31
CA LYS A 36 -34.30 -30.83 13.07
C LYS A 36 -33.87 -30.41 11.66
N ILE A 37 -34.81 -29.97 10.83
CA ILE A 37 -34.49 -29.36 9.54
C ILE A 37 -34.12 -27.90 9.82
N SER A 38 -32.85 -27.54 9.61
CA SER A 38 -32.41 -26.14 9.65
C SER A 38 -32.72 -25.50 8.30
N LEU A 39 -33.64 -24.53 8.27
CA LEU A 39 -33.89 -23.68 7.09
C LEU A 39 -32.76 -22.68 6.82
N VAL A 40 -31.79 -22.59 7.75
CA VAL A 40 -30.55 -21.84 7.55
C VAL A 40 -29.55 -22.81 6.95
N GLU A 41 -29.39 -22.75 5.62
CA GLU A 41 -28.09 -23.10 5.04
C GLU A 41 -27.08 -22.17 5.68
N LYS A 42 -26.26 -22.66 6.62
CA LYS A 42 -24.98 -22.00 6.91
C LYS A 42 -24.05 -22.23 5.72
N ARG A 43 -24.41 -21.69 4.55
CA ARG A 43 -23.38 -21.19 3.66
C ARG A 43 -23.01 -19.85 4.27
N ASP A 44 -21.93 -19.84 5.03
CA ASP A 44 -21.23 -18.60 5.35
C ASP A 44 -20.72 -18.04 4.01
N TYR A 45 -21.60 -17.42 3.23
CA TYR A 45 -21.21 -16.66 2.06
C TYR A 45 -20.29 -15.57 2.58
N ARG A 46 -19.00 -15.70 2.29
CA ARG A 46 -18.09 -14.60 2.52
C ARG A 46 -18.45 -13.56 1.48
N ILE A 47 -18.44 -12.28 1.85
CA ILE A 47 -18.76 -11.19 0.91
C ILE A 47 -17.85 -11.29 -0.33
N GLU A 48 -16.62 -11.78 -0.13
CA GLU A 48 -15.66 -12.10 -1.18
C GLU A 48 -16.16 -13.11 -2.23
N ASP A 49 -17.04 -14.05 -1.86
CA ASP A 49 -17.61 -15.04 -2.78
C ASP A 49 -18.74 -14.43 -3.65
N LEU A 50 -19.20 -13.21 -3.33
CA LEU A 50 -20.23 -12.47 -4.07
C LEU A 50 -19.66 -11.34 -4.94
N VAL A 51 -18.36 -11.05 -4.83
CA VAL A 51 -17.70 -9.92 -5.49
C VAL A 51 -16.80 -10.42 -6.62
N SER A 52 -16.91 -9.84 -7.82
CA SER A 52 -15.99 -10.15 -8.93
C SER A 52 -14.58 -9.68 -8.61
N ASP A 53 -13.60 -10.53 -8.92
CA ASP A 53 -12.20 -10.17 -8.76
C ASP A 53 -11.67 -9.43 -9.99
N GLU A 54 -11.89 -8.13 -10.01
CA GLU A 54 -11.45 -7.24 -11.08
C GLU A 54 -10.13 -6.54 -10.74
N GLU A 55 -9.35 -6.20 -11.77
CA GLU A 55 -8.18 -5.32 -11.62
C GLU A 55 -8.63 -3.89 -11.34
N ILE A 56 -8.14 -3.35 -10.23
CA ILE A 56 -8.45 -1.99 -9.78
C ILE A 56 -7.19 -1.16 -9.60
N VAL A 57 -7.39 0.14 -9.70
CA VAL A 57 -6.41 1.16 -9.32
C VAL A 57 -6.91 1.85 -8.08
N ILE A 58 -6.10 1.82 -7.02
CA ILE A 58 -6.32 2.54 -5.77
C ILE A 58 -5.50 3.82 -5.84
N MET A 59 -6.18 4.95 -5.72
CA MET A 59 -5.59 6.27 -5.71
C MET A 59 -5.73 6.84 -4.31
N VAL A 60 -4.62 7.30 -3.73
CA VAL A 60 -4.63 8.01 -2.45
C VAL A 60 -4.09 9.40 -2.67
N SER A 61 -4.89 10.38 -2.29
CA SER A 61 -4.53 11.78 -2.40
C SER A 61 -3.61 12.24 -1.28
N HIS A 62 -3.01 13.41 -1.47
CA HIS A 62 -2.15 14.02 -0.47
C HIS A 62 -2.88 14.31 0.83
N GLU A 63 -4.15 14.73 0.75
CA GLU A 63 -5.00 14.92 1.91
C GLU A 63 -5.52 13.60 2.52
N GLY A 64 -5.14 12.44 1.97
CA GLY A 64 -5.49 11.13 2.51
C GLY A 64 -6.86 10.62 2.07
N TYR A 65 -7.43 11.14 0.97
CA TYR A 65 -8.63 10.58 0.37
C TYR A 65 -8.29 9.37 -0.50
N VAL A 66 -9.00 8.27 -0.28
CA VAL A 66 -8.87 7.03 -1.02
C VAL A 66 -10.03 6.91 -2.00
N ASN A 67 -9.70 6.77 -3.29
CA ASN A 67 -10.64 6.46 -4.35
C ASN A 67 -10.17 5.22 -5.12
N THR A 68 -11.11 4.46 -5.67
CA THR A 68 -10.82 3.26 -6.46
C THR A 68 -11.56 3.28 -7.80
N THR A 69 -10.90 2.84 -8.86
CA THR A 69 -11.49 2.68 -10.20
C THR A 69 -11.01 1.39 -10.84
N THR A 70 -11.68 0.90 -11.88
CA THR A 70 -11.15 -0.22 -12.68
C THR A 70 -9.90 0.22 -13.44
N LEU A 71 -8.98 -0.71 -13.72
CA LEU A 71 -7.79 -0.43 -14.52
C LEU A 71 -8.15 0.03 -15.95
N GLN A 72 -9.22 -0.52 -16.53
CA GLN A 72 -9.70 -0.14 -17.85
C GLN A 72 -10.15 1.32 -17.89
N ASP A 73 -10.93 1.76 -16.90
CA ASP A 73 -11.42 3.14 -16.82
C ASP A 73 -10.29 4.12 -16.53
N TYR A 74 -9.33 3.74 -15.69
CA TYR A 74 -8.12 4.52 -15.44
C TYR A 74 -7.35 4.74 -16.76
N ARG A 75 -7.05 3.68 -17.53
CA ARG A 75 -6.35 3.82 -18.81
C ARG A 75 -7.10 4.65 -19.85
N ARG A 76 -8.44 4.57 -19.91
CA ARG A 76 -9.27 5.40 -20.80
C ARG A 76 -9.16 6.89 -20.47
N GLN A 77 -9.06 7.25 -19.18
CA GLN A 77 -8.92 8.64 -18.74
C GLN A 77 -7.59 9.27 -19.19
N TYR A 78 -6.49 8.51 -19.20
CA TYR A 78 -5.16 9.03 -19.56
C TYR A 78 -4.86 9.03 -21.07
N ARG A 79 -5.62 8.30 -21.91
CA ARG A 79 -5.44 8.31 -23.38
C ARG A 79 -5.81 9.63 -24.06
N GLY A 80 -6.61 10.48 -23.42
CA GLY A 80 -7.15 11.73 -24.01
C GLY A 80 -6.42 13.02 -23.61
N GLY A 81 -5.49 12.96 -22.65
CA GLY A 81 -4.82 14.14 -22.13
C GLY A 81 -3.34 13.89 -21.96
N ARG A 82 -2.55 14.18 -23.01
CA ARG A 82 -1.15 14.57 -22.82
C ARG A 82 -1.17 15.87 -22.04
N GLY A 83 -1.24 15.75 -20.71
CA GLY A 83 -1.22 16.87 -19.78
C GLY A 83 0.11 17.60 -19.96
N THR A 84 0.02 18.72 -20.65
CA THR A 84 1.01 19.79 -20.68
C THR A 84 1.64 19.97 -19.31
N ILE A 85 2.96 20.18 -19.29
CA ILE A 85 3.71 20.68 -18.13
C ILE A 85 2.91 21.87 -17.56
N GLY A 86 2.24 21.66 -16.44
CA GLY A 86 1.20 22.56 -15.96
C GLY A 86 1.22 22.62 -14.44
N MET A 87 1.44 23.83 -13.94
CA MET A 87 1.39 24.14 -12.52
C MET A 87 -0.08 24.18 -12.08
N ARG A 88 -0.47 23.31 -11.14
CA ARG A 88 -1.82 23.32 -10.54
C ARG A 88 -1.83 24.14 -9.25
N THR A 89 -2.97 24.75 -8.94
CA THR A 89 -3.17 25.64 -7.79
C THR A 89 -3.39 24.88 -6.48
N ARG A 90 -3.12 25.57 -5.35
CA ARG A 90 -3.13 25.06 -3.97
C ARG A 90 -4.41 24.33 -3.51
N ASP A 91 -5.57 24.67 -4.06
CA ASP A 91 -6.86 24.10 -3.65
C ASP A 91 -7.22 22.78 -4.37
N GLU A 92 -6.36 22.32 -5.29
CA GLU A 92 -6.55 21.06 -5.99
C GLU A 92 -5.75 19.94 -5.30
N ASP A 93 -6.45 19.13 -4.50
CA ASP A 93 -5.90 17.89 -3.96
C ASP A 93 -5.46 16.96 -5.12
N PHE A 94 -4.25 16.43 -5.02
CA PHE A 94 -3.61 15.62 -6.06
C PHE A 94 -3.38 14.20 -5.56
N VAL A 95 -3.31 13.26 -6.50
CA VAL A 95 -3.04 11.85 -6.19
C VAL A 95 -1.55 11.68 -5.86
N GLU A 96 -1.25 11.31 -4.61
CA GLU A 96 0.10 11.06 -4.11
C GLU A 96 0.54 9.61 -4.31
N HIS A 97 -0.39 8.66 -4.21
CA HIS A 97 -0.11 7.24 -4.42
C HIS A 97 -1.09 6.64 -5.43
N VAL A 98 -0.56 5.90 -6.41
CA VAL A 98 -1.33 5.11 -7.37
C VAL A 98 -0.87 3.67 -7.28
N ILE A 99 -1.79 2.75 -6.99
CA ILE A 99 -1.48 1.34 -6.76
C ILE A 99 -2.42 0.49 -7.61
N SER A 100 -1.85 -0.31 -8.50
CA SER A 100 -2.58 -1.38 -9.19
C SER A 100 -2.70 -2.59 -8.27
N SER A 101 -3.91 -3.14 -8.17
CA SER A 101 -4.23 -4.33 -7.35
C SER A 101 -5.45 -5.06 -7.91
N SER A 102 -5.93 -6.10 -7.22
CA SER A 102 -7.20 -6.74 -7.52
C SER A 102 -8.24 -6.45 -6.43
N ARG A 103 -9.53 -6.53 -6.78
CA ARG A 103 -10.64 -6.24 -5.88
C ARG A 103 -10.67 -7.15 -4.65
N LEU A 104 -10.32 -8.43 -4.79
CA LEU A 104 -10.24 -9.38 -3.67
C LEU A 104 -8.88 -9.39 -2.96
N SER A 105 -7.94 -8.55 -3.37
CA SER A 105 -6.64 -8.39 -2.70
C SER A 105 -6.74 -7.49 -1.46
N LYS A 106 -5.63 -7.40 -0.73
CA LYS A 106 -5.49 -6.54 0.44
C LYS A 106 -4.41 -5.49 0.21
N THR A 107 -4.61 -4.33 0.82
CA THR A 107 -3.65 -3.22 0.82
C THR A 107 -3.25 -2.92 2.26
N MET A 108 -1.97 -2.77 2.50
CA MET A 108 -1.43 -2.40 3.80
C MET A 108 -1.08 -0.92 3.85
N VAL A 109 -1.40 -0.27 4.97
CA VAL A 109 -1.04 1.11 5.27
C VAL A 109 -0.07 1.10 6.44
N ILE A 110 1.09 1.75 6.29
CA ILE A 110 2.06 1.96 7.36
C ILE A 110 2.01 3.43 7.78
N THR A 111 1.94 3.68 9.09
CA THR A 111 1.90 5.03 9.65
C THR A 111 3.25 5.48 10.23
N SER A 112 3.40 6.79 10.46
CA SER A 112 4.58 7.44 11.06
C SER A 112 4.99 6.82 12.40
N LEU A 113 4.03 6.36 13.20
CA LEU A 113 4.25 5.72 14.50
C LEU A 113 4.55 4.21 14.40
N GLY A 114 4.78 3.68 13.19
CA GLY A 114 5.16 2.28 12.99
C GLY A 114 4.01 1.30 13.21
N LYS A 115 2.75 1.72 13.03
CA LYS A 115 1.60 0.81 12.97
C LYS A 115 1.29 0.42 11.53
N ALA A 116 0.84 -0.81 11.35
CA ALA A 116 0.32 -1.34 10.11
C ALA A 116 -1.18 -1.58 10.22
N TYR A 117 -1.92 -1.17 9.20
CA TYR A 117 -3.34 -1.45 9.02
C TYR A 117 -3.52 -2.22 7.71
N VAL A 118 -4.45 -3.16 7.69
CA VAL A 118 -4.76 -3.94 6.49
C VAL A 118 -6.17 -3.62 6.04
N LEU A 119 -6.28 -3.13 4.82
CA LEU A 119 -7.52 -2.79 4.14
C LEU A 119 -7.88 -3.92 3.17
N ARG A 120 -9.15 -4.34 3.16
CA ARG A 120 -9.66 -5.22 2.12
C ARG A 120 -10.08 -4.35 0.95
N ASN A 121 -9.55 -4.63 -0.24
CA ASN A 121 -9.73 -3.73 -1.38
C ASN A 121 -11.20 -3.63 -1.82
N HIS A 122 -12.02 -4.65 -1.58
CA HIS A 122 -13.45 -4.63 -1.89
C HIS A 122 -14.29 -3.75 -0.96
N GLU A 123 -13.77 -3.38 0.22
CA GLU A 123 -14.43 -2.46 1.13
C GLU A 123 -14.19 -0.99 0.75
N LEU A 124 -13.17 -0.74 -0.10
CA LEU A 124 -12.86 0.58 -0.57
C LEU A 124 -13.92 1.03 -1.57
N VAL A 125 -14.61 2.11 -1.22
CA VAL A 125 -15.62 2.73 -2.07
C VAL A 125 -14.92 3.68 -3.03
N GLY A 126 -15.16 3.50 -4.32
CA GLY A 126 -14.76 4.46 -5.32
C GLY A 126 -15.83 4.69 -6.36
N SER A 127 -15.85 5.90 -6.89
CA SER A 127 -16.69 6.24 -8.02
C SER A 127 -15.94 7.18 -8.97
N ARG A 128 -16.33 7.11 -10.23
CA ARG A 128 -15.72 7.88 -11.31
C ARG A 128 -15.88 9.38 -11.03
N GLY A 129 -14.77 10.10 -10.95
CA GLY A 129 -14.76 11.55 -10.73
C GLY A 129 -15.06 12.03 -9.30
N ALA A 130 -15.27 11.14 -8.33
CA ALA A 130 -15.40 11.51 -6.93
C ALA A 130 -14.05 11.57 -6.22
N LYS A 131 -13.97 12.35 -5.14
CA LYS A 131 -12.78 12.40 -4.26
C LYS A 131 -12.57 11.10 -3.47
N GLY A 132 -13.60 10.25 -3.33
CA GLY A 132 -13.55 9.05 -2.51
C GLY A 132 -13.79 9.35 -1.03
N LYS A 133 -13.34 8.45 -0.14
CA LYS A 133 -13.46 8.61 1.32
C LYS A 133 -12.10 8.78 1.97
N HIS A 134 -12.03 9.59 3.02
CA HIS A 134 -10.80 9.76 3.79
C HIS A 134 -10.32 8.43 4.39
N ILE A 135 -9.02 8.16 4.37
CA ILE A 135 -8.42 6.88 4.76
C ILE A 135 -8.75 6.49 6.21
N LEU A 136 -8.87 7.48 7.09
CA LEU A 136 -9.30 7.31 8.49
C LEU A 136 -10.72 6.75 8.65
N SER A 137 -11.54 6.75 7.58
CA SER A 137 -12.84 6.07 7.60
C SER A 137 -12.68 4.54 7.58
N TYR A 138 -11.55 4.04 7.07
CA TYR A 138 -11.25 2.62 6.95
C TYR A 138 -10.31 2.11 8.05
N ILE A 139 -9.49 3.00 8.63
CA ILE A 139 -8.53 2.66 9.68
C ILE A 139 -8.81 3.43 10.97
N LYS A 140 -8.71 2.76 12.12
CA LYS A 140 -8.82 3.41 13.44
C LYS A 140 -7.45 3.93 13.89
N ALA A 141 -6.92 4.92 13.18
CA ALA A 141 -5.65 5.56 13.52
C ALA A 141 -5.82 6.67 14.57
N GLY A 142 -4.78 6.92 15.36
CA GLY A 142 -4.75 8.06 16.30
C GLY A 142 -4.66 9.40 15.58
N GLN A 143 -5.01 10.50 16.26
CA GLN A 143 -4.99 11.86 15.67
C GLN A 143 -3.61 12.28 15.13
N ASP A 144 -2.52 11.79 15.73
CA ASP A 144 -1.14 12.14 15.33
C ASP A 144 -0.50 11.15 14.34
N GLU A 145 -1.25 10.13 13.90
CA GLU A 145 -0.73 9.11 12.97
C GLU A 145 -0.88 9.55 11.52
N LYS A 146 0.24 9.80 10.85
CA LYS A 146 0.28 10.12 9.41
C LYS A 146 0.55 8.86 8.61
N VAL A 147 -0.09 8.73 7.45
CA VAL A 147 0.23 7.67 6.50
C VAL A 147 1.61 7.93 5.89
N LYS A 148 2.45 6.89 5.82
CA LYS A 148 3.81 6.97 5.27
C LYS A 148 4.04 6.03 4.10
N ALA A 149 3.32 4.91 4.05
CA ALA A 149 3.38 4.01 2.91
C ALA A 149 2.05 3.28 2.71
N ILE A 150 1.75 3.00 1.46
CA ILE A 150 0.59 2.21 1.04
C ILE A 150 1.09 1.12 0.11
N ILE A 151 0.83 -0.13 0.47
CA ILE A 151 1.52 -1.29 -0.07
C ILE A 151 0.48 -2.31 -0.52
N ASN A 152 0.48 -2.68 -1.80
CA ASN A 152 -0.28 -3.83 -2.26
C ASN A 152 0.39 -5.12 -1.76
N ILE A 153 -0.28 -5.86 -0.88
CA ILE A 153 0.23 -7.12 -0.34
C ILE A 153 -0.31 -8.36 -1.06
N GLY A 154 -1.30 -8.17 -1.95
CA GLY A 154 -1.99 -9.25 -2.66
C GLY A 154 -3.07 -9.93 -1.83
N LYS A 155 -3.51 -11.11 -2.27
CA LYS A 155 -4.56 -11.90 -1.59
C LYS A 155 -4.05 -12.56 -0.31
N ASP A 156 -2.84 -13.11 -0.39
CA ASP A 156 -2.23 -13.92 0.66
C ASP A 156 -1.03 -13.24 1.31
N PHE A 157 -0.77 -13.59 2.57
CA PHE A 157 0.38 -13.12 3.32
C PHE A 157 1.59 -14.01 3.05
N ASP A 158 2.10 -13.93 1.83
CA ASP A 158 3.23 -14.72 1.34
C ASP A 158 4.45 -14.61 2.29
N PRO A 159 4.89 -15.71 2.94
CA PRO A 159 5.98 -15.69 3.91
C PRO A 159 7.34 -15.36 3.29
N GLU A 160 7.51 -15.54 1.97
CA GLU A 160 8.73 -15.17 1.24
C GLU A 160 8.85 -13.66 1.03
N LYS A 161 7.71 -12.95 1.08
CA LYS A 161 7.69 -11.49 1.01
C LYS A 161 7.94 -10.89 2.38
N ASN A 162 8.70 -9.80 2.38
CA ASN A 162 9.07 -9.07 3.56
C ASN A 162 8.70 -7.60 3.40
N ILE A 163 8.38 -6.95 4.50
CA ILE A 163 8.28 -5.50 4.56
C ILE A 163 9.59 -4.98 5.14
N VAL A 164 10.20 -4.03 4.44
CA VAL A 164 11.34 -3.26 4.94
C VAL A 164 10.83 -1.88 5.31
N MET A 165 11.14 -1.44 6.52
CA MET A 165 10.77 -0.13 7.04
C MET A 165 12.02 0.61 7.46
N VAL A 166 12.09 1.90 7.15
CA VAL A 166 13.16 2.78 7.62
C VAL A 166 12.59 3.98 8.38
N THR A 167 13.34 4.42 9.37
CA THR A 167 13.01 5.56 10.22
C THR A 167 13.88 6.76 9.90
N LYS A 168 13.42 7.93 10.33
CA LYS A 168 14.08 9.21 10.18
C LYS A 168 15.49 9.23 10.76
N PHE A 169 15.69 8.60 11.92
CA PHE A 169 17.01 8.51 12.57
C PHE A 169 17.82 7.28 12.16
N GLY A 170 17.47 6.63 11.05
CA GLY A 170 18.31 5.61 10.42
C GLY A 170 18.21 4.23 11.04
N LYS A 171 17.17 3.91 11.82
CA LYS A 171 16.81 2.50 12.11
C LYS A 171 16.12 1.90 10.90
N ILE A 172 16.48 0.65 10.58
CA ILE A 172 15.84 -0.15 9.54
C ILE A 172 15.40 -1.49 10.11
N LYS A 173 14.26 -2.00 9.64
CA LYS A 173 13.71 -3.28 10.07
C LYS A 173 13.18 -4.06 8.87
N ARG A 174 13.47 -5.36 8.85
CA ARG A 174 12.87 -6.33 7.93
C ARG A 174 11.97 -7.27 8.72
N ILE A 175 10.74 -7.44 8.27
CA ILE A 175 9.73 -8.31 8.89
C ILE A 175 9.00 -9.12 7.81
N SER A 176 8.70 -10.39 8.08
CA SER A 176 7.93 -11.22 7.15
C SER A 176 6.50 -10.70 7.02
N LEU A 177 5.95 -10.74 5.81
CA LEU A 177 4.56 -10.34 5.56
C LEU A 177 3.56 -11.22 6.34
N SER A 178 3.92 -12.48 6.63
CA SER A 178 3.10 -13.43 7.40
C SER A 178 2.74 -12.95 8.82
N GLU A 179 3.56 -12.07 9.43
CA GLU A 179 3.32 -11.45 10.74
C GLU A 179 2.07 -10.53 10.76
N PHE A 180 1.55 -10.19 9.59
CA PHE A 180 0.39 -9.31 9.40
C PHE A 180 -0.88 -10.06 8.97
N SER A 181 -0.87 -11.40 8.99
CA SER A 181 -2.01 -12.24 8.61
C SER A 181 -3.28 -11.97 9.42
N ASN A 182 -3.11 -11.67 10.72
CA ASN A 182 -4.21 -11.48 11.67
C ASN A 182 -4.25 -10.04 12.21
N VAL A 183 -4.47 -9.07 11.32
CA VAL A 183 -4.58 -7.64 11.68
C VAL A 183 -6.04 -7.26 11.87
N ARG A 184 -6.35 -6.65 13.02
CA ARG A 184 -7.67 -6.06 13.32
C ARG A 184 -7.77 -4.64 12.77
N SER A 185 -8.97 -4.07 12.74
CA SER A 185 -9.20 -2.68 12.29
C SER A 185 -8.49 -1.61 13.13
N SER A 186 -8.11 -1.93 14.37
CA SER A 186 -7.24 -1.09 15.22
C SER A 186 -5.78 -1.05 14.79
N GLY A 187 -5.42 -1.81 13.75
CA GLY A 187 -4.05 -2.00 13.31
C GLY A 187 -3.24 -2.86 14.26
N VAL A 188 -1.97 -3.05 13.89
CA VAL A 188 -0.97 -3.76 14.67
C VAL A 188 0.34 -2.99 14.68
N ARG A 189 1.14 -3.14 15.73
CA ARG A 189 2.50 -2.60 15.73
C ARG A 189 3.36 -3.36 14.72
N ALA A 190 3.98 -2.65 13.80
CA ALA A 190 4.93 -3.18 12.83
C ALA A 190 6.38 -2.98 13.29
N MET A 191 6.65 -1.86 13.97
CA MET A 191 7.96 -1.49 14.51
C MET A 191 7.79 -0.68 15.79
N ASN A 192 8.68 -0.89 16.76
CA ASN A 192 8.74 0.00 17.92
C ASN A 192 9.55 1.25 17.54
N ILE A 193 8.95 2.43 17.63
CA ILE A 193 9.55 3.69 17.21
C ILE A 193 10.09 4.43 18.44
N PRO A 194 11.39 4.80 18.47
CA PRO A 194 11.94 5.64 19.53
C PRO A 194 11.26 7.02 19.61
N LYS A 195 11.31 7.65 20.77
CA LYS A 195 10.74 9.00 20.96
C LYS A 195 11.41 10.01 20.02
N GLY A 196 10.60 10.78 19.28
CA GLY A 196 11.05 11.79 18.33
C GLY A 196 11.46 11.24 16.96
N ASP A 197 11.46 9.92 16.79
CA ASP A 197 11.67 9.26 15.51
C ASP A 197 10.32 8.97 14.82
N GLU A 198 10.36 8.72 13.51
CA GLU A 198 9.17 8.32 12.75
C GLU A 198 9.56 7.44 11.56
N ILE A 199 8.61 6.64 11.07
CA ILE A 199 8.75 5.97 9.79
C ILE A 199 8.83 7.02 8.68
N VAL A 200 9.84 6.87 7.82
CA VAL A 200 9.99 7.67 6.61
C VAL A 200 9.42 6.93 5.42
N ASP A 201 9.71 5.63 5.31
CA ASP A 201 9.35 4.83 4.14
C ASP A 201 9.19 3.35 4.50
N ALA A 202 8.35 2.64 3.76
CA ALA A 202 8.15 1.21 3.87
C ALA A 202 7.84 0.57 2.51
N VAL A 203 8.53 -0.52 2.20
CA VAL A 203 8.44 -1.20 0.90
C VAL A 203 8.26 -2.71 1.09
N LEU A 204 7.38 -3.30 0.29
CA LEU A 204 7.26 -4.76 0.16
C LEU A 204 8.31 -5.28 -0.81
N VAL A 205 9.07 -6.28 -0.37
CA VAL A 205 10.14 -6.87 -1.14
C VAL A 205 10.03 -8.38 -1.12
N LYS A 206 10.29 -9.03 -2.24
CA LYS A 206 10.67 -10.44 -2.30
C LYS A 206 12.19 -10.47 -2.46
N PRO A 207 12.97 -10.72 -1.39
CA PRO A 207 14.42 -10.58 -1.45
C PRO A 207 15.02 -11.59 -2.43
N GLY A 208 15.70 -11.11 -3.47
CA GLY A 208 16.65 -11.89 -4.25
C GLY A 208 18.08 -11.76 -3.70
N ASN A 209 19.00 -12.58 -4.19
CA ASN A 209 20.38 -12.61 -3.70
C ASN A 209 21.11 -11.25 -3.87
N GLU A 210 20.87 -10.57 -5.00
CA GLU A 210 21.49 -9.27 -5.32
C GLU A 210 20.63 -8.07 -4.90
N THR A 211 19.57 -8.29 -4.13
CA THR A 211 18.70 -7.19 -3.71
C THR A 211 19.44 -6.28 -2.72
N THR A 212 19.51 -4.99 -3.05
CA THR A 212 20.17 -3.97 -2.23
C THR A 212 19.20 -2.90 -1.78
N ILE A 213 19.49 -2.30 -0.63
CA ILE A 213 18.77 -1.14 -0.10
C ILE A 213 19.65 0.08 -0.28
N MET A 214 19.06 1.14 -0.83
CA MET A 214 19.64 2.47 -0.91
C MET A 214 18.88 3.41 0.02
N LEU A 215 19.62 4.14 0.85
CA LEU A 215 19.07 5.19 1.70
C LEU A 215 19.75 6.51 1.38
N SER A 216 18.99 7.59 1.39
CA SER A 216 19.49 8.94 1.17
C SER A 216 19.17 9.82 2.36
N THR A 217 20.10 10.72 2.70
CA THR A 217 19.94 11.66 3.82
C THR A 217 19.65 13.07 3.33
N ARG A 218 19.01 13.86 4.21
CA ARG A 218 18.68 15.27 3.99
C ARG A 218 19.92 16.10 3.64
N LYS A 219 21.06 15.82 4.27
CA LYS A 219 22.32 16.54 4.06
C LYS A 219 23.18 16.00 2.89
N GLY A 220 22.62 15.14 2.04
CA GLY A 220 23.28 14.79 0.79
C GLY A 220 24.18 13.56 0.85
N MET A 221 23.99 12.66 1.82
CA MET A 221 24.67 11.37 1.87
C MET A 221 23.77 10.26 1.32
N CYS A 222 24.37 9.20 0.78
CA CYS A 222 23.67 8.01 0.35
C CYS A 222 24.46 6.75 0.73
N ILE A 223 23.78 5.73 1.25
CA ILE A 223 24.38 4.42 1.53
C ILE A 223 23.63 3.35 0.73
N ARG A 224 24.38 2.40 0.18
CA ARG A 224 23.84 1.21 -0.48
C ARG A 224 24.42 -0.04 0.16
N PHE A 225 23.58 -0.95 0.63
CA PHE A 225 24.02 -2.20 1.27
C PHE A 225 23.08 -3.35 0.90
N ARG A 226 23.49 -4.60 1.15
CA ARG A 226 22.69 -5.77 0.79
C ARG A 226 21.53 -5.96 1.77
N ILE A 227 20.36 -6.35 1.27
CA ILE A 227 19.20 -6.59 2.13
C ILE A 227 19.45 -7.75 3.11
N SER A 228 20.34 -8.69 2.77
CA SER A 228 20.75 -9.80 3.64
C SER A 228 21.45 -9.33 4.92
N ASP A 229 22.02 -8.12 4.95
CA ASP A 229 22.62 -7.51 6.14
C ASP A 229 21.58 -7.12 7.22
N ILE A 230 20.28 -7.21 6.87
CA ILE A 230 19.15 -6.96 7.77
C ILE A 230 18.49 -8.30 8.09
N ARG A 231 18.67 -8.80 9.31
CA ARG A 231 17.95 -10.00 9.76
C ARG A 231 16.43 -9.77 9.82
N ILE A 232 15.64 -10.82 9.62
CA ILE A 232 14.19 -10.78 9.85
C ILE A 232 13.95 -10.67 11.36
N MET A 233 13.02 -9.80 11.75
CA MET A 233 12.66 -9.55 13.15
C MET A 233 11.14 -9.52 13.32
N GLY A 234 10.67 -9.90 14.50
CA GLY A 234 9.24 -9.85 14.85
C GLY A 234 8.74 -8.42 15.13
N ARG A 235 7.42 -8.27 15.23
CA ARG A 235 6.69 -6.99 15.35
C ARG A 235 7.17 -6.03 16.45
N ASN A 236 7.57 -6.54 17.61
CA ASN A 236 7.99 -5.71 18.75
C ASN A 236 9.40 -5.11 18.63
N ALA A 237 10.21 -5.56 17.67
CA ALA A 237 11.58 -5.07 17.53
C ALA A 237 11.63 -3.62 16.99
N THR A 238 12.62 -2.86 17.47
CA THR A 238 12.97 -1.52 16.99
C THR A 238 13.78 -1.53 15.70
N GLY A 239 14.33 -2.67 15.29
CA GLY A 239 15.21 -2.76 14.12
C GLY A 239 16.70 -2.58 14.44
N VAL A 240 17.51 -2.45 13.39
CA VAL A 240 18.98 -2.31 13.47
C VAL A 240 19.40 -0.98 12.85
N ASN A 241 20.64 -0.54 13.11
CA ASN A 241 21.14 0.71 12.53
C ASN A 241 21.42 0.55 11.03
N ALA A 242 20.80 1.36 10.18
CA ALA A 242 20.97 1.30 8.74
C ALA A 242 22.18 2.14 8.26
N MET A 243 22.33 3.31 8.87
CA MET A 243 23.31 4.33 8.50
C MET A 243 23.74 5.08 9.76
N ASN A 244 25.02 5.45 9.85
CA ASN A 244 25.48 6.35 10.90
C ASN A 244 25.29 7.80 10.43
N LEU A 245 24.35 8.51 11.04
CA LEU A 245 23.99 9.87 10.68
C LEU A 245 24.86 10.89 11.43
N LYS A 246 25.25 11.96 10.75
CA LYS A 246 25.84 13.11 11.42
C LYS A 246 24.77 13.92 12.14
N GLU A 247 25.19 14.75 13.08
CA GLU A 247 24.28 15.60 13.84
C GLU A 247 23.38 16.46 12.93
N GLY A 248 22.09 16.45 13.23
CA GLY A 248 21.05 17.14 12.46
C GLY A 248 20.84 16.61 11.04
N ASP A 249 21.38 15.44 10.69
CA ASP A 249 21.02 14.73 9.45
C ASP A 249 19.93 13.70 9.71
N GLU A 250 19.17 13.37 8.68
CA GLU A 250 18.03 12.44 8.75
C GLU A 250 17.85 11.70 7.43
N ILE A 251 17.31 10.49 7.47
CA ILE A 251 16.92 9.75 6.27
C ILE A 251 15.67 10.42 5.69
N VAL A 252 15.67 10.60 4.37
CA VAL A 252 14.53 11.21 3.65
C VAL A 252 13.85 10.25 2.68
N SER A 253 14.50 9.16 2.29
CA SER A 253 13.93 8.21 1.32
C SER A 253 14.66 6.87 1.37
N MET A 254 13.93 5.79 1.03
CA MET A 254 14.49 4.46 0.79
C MET A 254 14.18 4.01 -0.64
N SER A 255 15.13 3.33 -1.27
CA SER A 255 14.90 2.64 -2.54
C SER A 255 15.41 1.22 -2.45
N VAL A 256 14.64 0.29 -3.02
CA VAL A 256 15.05 -1.11 -3.17
C VAL A 256 15.53 -1.27 -4.60
N VAL A 257 16.73 -1.81 -4.78
CA VAL A 257 17.34 -2.05 -6.09
C VAL A 257 17.51 -3.55 -6.26
N GLY A 258 16.75 -4.11 -7.19
CA GLY A 258 16.83 -5.51 -7.60
C GLY A 258 17.73 -5.74 -8.80
N GLU A 259 17.84 -6.99 -9.23
CA GLU A 259 18.70 -7.44 -10.34
C GLU A 259 18.35 -6.78 -11.68
N LYS A 260 17.06 -6.54 -11.92
CA LYS A 260 16.56 -5.95 -13.18
C LYS A 260 16.66 -4.43 -13.24
N ASP A 261 17.11 -3.79 -12.17
CA ASP A 261 17.16 -2.33 -12.08
C ASP A 261 18.50 -1.74 -12.57
N GLY A 262 19.40 -2.54 -13.14
CA GLY A 262 20.75 -2.09 -13.53
C GLY A 262 20.79 -0.89 -14.48
N SER A 263 19.80 -0.75 -15.37
CA SER A 263 19.67 0.39 -16.29
C SER A 263 19.02 1.63 -15.65
N LYS A 264 18.43 1.50 -14.47
CA LYS A 264 17.75 2.60 -13.77
C LYS A 264 18.76 3.55 -13.16
N THR A 265 18.26 4.71 -12.76
CA THR A 265 19.05 5.78 -12.16
C THR A 265 18.43 6.26 -10.86
N LEU A 266 19.26 6.74 -9.94
CA LEU A 266 18.78 7.44 -8.75
C LEU A 266 18.48 8.89 -9.11
N LEU A 267 17.20 9.25 -9.13
CA LEU A 267 16.75 10.63 -9.14
C LEU A 267 16.90 11.23 -7.75
N THR A 268 17.45 12.44 -7.69
CA THR A 268 17.54 13.25 -6.46
C THR A 268 16.92 14.60 -6.73
N ILE A 269 15.99 15.04 -5.88
CA ILE A 269 15.37 16.36 -5.91
C ILE A 269 15.67 17.11 -4.62
N THR A 270 15.99 18.39 -4.73
CA THR A 270 16.33 19.26 -3.60
C THR A 270 15.28 20.32 -3.34
N ARG A 271 15.37 20.92 -2.16
CA ARG A 271 14.43 21.94 -1.67
C ARG A 271 14.38 23.19 -2.54
N ASN A 272 15.48 23.56 -3.20
CA ASN A 272 15.53 24.73 -4.10
C ASN A 272 15.25 24.36 -5.57
N GLY A 273 14.64 23.20 -5.84
CA GLY A 273 14.19 22.82 -7.18
C GLY A 273 15.30 22.34 -8.12
N TYR A 274 16.45 21.94 -7.57
CA TYR A 274 17.50 21.27 -8.34
C TYR A 274 17.25 19.76 -8.36
N GLY A 275 17.65 19.13 -9.46
CA GLY A 275 17.58 17.70 -9.62
C GLY A 275 18.65 17.12 -10.52
N LYS A 276 18.93 15.84 -10.31
CA LYS A 276 19.79 15.05 -11.19
C LYS A 276 19.40 13.59 -11.13
N ARG A 277 19.68 12.87 -12.22
CA ARG A 277 19.72 11.41 -12.23
C ARG A 277 21.17 10.95 -12.18
N THR A 278 21.45 9.88 -11.44
CA THR A 278 22.80 9.32 -11.38
C THR A 278 22.73 7.80 -11.52
N ARG A 279 23.63 7.22 -12.31
CA ARG A 279 23.68 5.76 -12.51
C ARG A 279 23.89 5.04 -11.19
N LEU A 280 23.18 3.93 -10.99
CA LEU A 280 23.25 3.15 -9.75
C LEU A 280 24.64 2.57 -9.48
N GLU A 281 25.41 2.32 -10.54
CA GLU A 281 26.80 1.85 -10.49
C GLU A 281 27.74 2.83 -9.76
N GLU A 282 27.44 4.13 -9.78
CA GLU A 282 28.25 5.10 -9.04
C GLU A 282 28.10 4.94 -7.52
N TYR A 283 27.04 4.28 -7.06
CA TYR A 283 26.79 3.97 -5.66
C TYR A 283 27.27 2.57 -5.33
N ARG A 284 28.57 2.46 -5.05
CA ARG A 284 29.18 1.20 -4.59
C ARG A 284 28.48 0.65 -3.35
N ILE A 285 28.35 -0.67 -3.32
CA ILE A 285 27.85 -1.41 -2.14
C ILE A 285 28.86 -1.23 -0.99
N GLN A 286 28.33 -0.95 0.19
CA GLN A 286 29.06 -0.76 1.44
C GLN A 286 28.41 -1.61 2.54
N SER A 287 29.08 -1.74 3.67
CA SER A 287 28.49 -2.36 4.86
C SER A 287 27.38 -1.50 5.46
N ARG A 288 26.28 -2.14 5.87
CA ARG A 288 25.23 -1.50 6.66
C ARG A 288 25.82 -0.80 7.90
N GLY A 289 25.31 0.38 8.22
CA GLY A 289 25.74 1.19 9.37
C GLY A 289 26.91 2.13 9.09
N GLY A 290 27.42 2.19 7.85
CA GLY A 290 28.38 3.20 7.42
C GLY A 290 27.79 4.62 7.35
N MET A 291 28.65 5.62 7.12
CA MET A 291 28.23 7.01 6.89
C MET A 291 27.72 7.29 5.46
N GLY A 292 27.82 6.30 4.57
CA GLY A 292 27.53 6.47 3.15
C GLY A 292 28.54 7.36 2.42
N ILE A 293 28.21 7.67 1.17
CA ILE A 293 29.01 8.47 0.24
C ILE A 293 28.20 9.69 -0.22
N LYS A 294 28.90 10.75 -0.60
CA LYS A 294 28.26 12.00 -1.03
C LYS A 294 27.39 11.80 -2.28
N ASN A 295 26.11 12.13 -2.18
CA ASN A 295 25.14 12.06 -3.27
C ASN A 295 25.01 13.39 -4.04
N LEU A 296 25.40 14.51 -3.43
CA LEU A 296 25.17 15.84 -3.99
C LEU A 296 26.27 16.82 -3.56
N SER A 297 26.61 17.79 -4.40
CA SER A 297 27.50 18.91 -4.05
C SER A 297 26.76 20.24 -3.97
N SER A 298 27.45 21.29 -3.50
CA SER A 298 26.91 22.66 -3.45
C SER A 298 25.62 22.83 -2.64
N MET A 299 25.46 22.11 -1.53
CA MET A 299 24.28 22.11 -0.65
C MET A 299 23.81 23.52 -0.25
N ASN A 300 24.71 24.47 -0.02
CA ASN A 300 24.36 25.85 0.32
C ASN A 300 23.54 26.55 -0.78
N LYS A 301 23.71 26.14 -2.04
CA LYS A 301 23.00 26.69 -3.20
C LYS A 301 21.74 25.89 -3.53
N VAL A 302 21.87 24.57 -3.58
CA VAL A 302 20.79 23.68 -4.04
C VAL A 302 19.79 23.33 -2.94
N GLY A 303 20.16 23.58 -1.67
CA GLY A 303 19.36 23.24 -0.51
C GLY A 303 19.47 21.76 -0.13
N GLU A 304 18.73 21.39 0.91
CA GLU A 304 18.63 20.03 1.40
C GLU A 304 17.95 19.09 0.39
N ILE A 305 18.27 17.81 0.43
CA ILE A 305 17.56 16.79 -0.35
C ILE A 305 16.16 16.60 0.26
N VAL A 306 15.14 16.66 -0.60
CA VAL A 306 13.75 16.40 -0.20
C VAL A 306 13.42 14.93 -0.35
N SER A 307 13.77 14.33 -1.49
CA SER A 307 13.52 12.91 -1.76
C SER A 307 14.46 12.38 -2.84
N THR A 308 14.64 11.05 -2.83
CA THR A 308 15.30 10.32 -3.91
C THR A 308 14.48 9.10 -4.28
N ALA A 309 14.52 8.72 -5.56
CA ALA A 309 13.82 7.54 -6.04
C ALA A 309 14.62 6.89 -7.18
N VAL A 310 14.53 5.56 -7.28
CA VAL A 310 15.08 4.83 -8.43
C VAL A 310 14.06 4.84 -9.55
N VAL A 311 14.45 5.42 -10.68
CA VAL A 311 13.58 5.69 -11.82
C VAL A 311 14.20 5.22 -13.14
N ASP A 312 13.37 4.92 -14.12
CA ASP A 312 13.75 4.78 -15.53
C ASP A 312 13.38 6.06 -16.34
N ASP A 313 13.44 5.98 -17.67
CA ASP A 313 13.09 7.08 -18.57
C ASP A 313 11.59 7.22 -18.82
N GLU A 314 10.79 6.19 -18.51
CA GLU A 314 9.34 6.16 -18.73
C GLU A 314 8.58 6.70 -17.52
N ASP A 315 9.19 6.65 -16.34
CA ASP A 315 8.65 7.22 -15.11
C ASP A 315 8.34 8.74 -15.20
N GLU A 316 7.22 9.12 -14.61
CA GLU A 316 6.78 10.51 -14.47
C GLU A 316 6.98 11.00 -13.04
N ILE A 317 7.46 12.23 -12.89
CA ILE A 317 7.79 12.81 -11.58
C ILE A 317 6.77 13.89 -11.25
N LEU A 318 6.18 13.78 -10.06
CA LEU A 318 5.32 14.80 -9.48
C LEU A 318 6.06 15.46 -8.32
N VAL A 319 6.22 16.78 -8.38
CA VAL A 319 6.82 17.59 -7.31
C VAL A 319 5.76 18.53 -6.77
N VAL A 320 5.77 18.70 -5.44
CA VAL A 320 4.86 19.59 -4.72
C VAL A 320 5.70 20.62 -4.01
N THR A 321 5.26 21.88 -4.02
CA THR A 321 5.93 22.96 -3.29
C THR A 321 5.29 23.23 -1.93
N GLU A 322 5.97 23.99 -1.07
CA GLU A 322 5.46 24.40 0.24
C GLU A 322 4.20 25.28 0.12
N ASN A 323 4.10 26.05 -0.97
CA ASN A 323 2.90 26.84 -1.28
C ASN A 323 1.78 26.03 -1.96
N GLY A 324 1.97 24.72 -2.15
CA GLY A 324 0.96 23.81 -2.71
C GLY A 324 0.89 23.79 -4.23
N PHE A 325 1.91 24.29 -4.93
CA PHE A 325 1.97 24.13 -6.39
C PHE A 325 2.43 22.72 -6.75
N THR A 326 1.72 22.08 -7.66
CA THR A 326 2.07 20.75 -8.18
C THR A 326 2.65 20.87 -9.58
N ILE A 327 3.80 20.24 -9.82
CA ILE A 327 4.55 20.29 -11.07
C ILE A 327 4.87 18.87 -11.51
N ARG A 328 4.50 18.52 -12.75
CA ARG A 328 4.73 17.20 -13.34
C ARG A 328 5.71 17.27 -14.51
N PHE A 329 6.66 16.34 -14.56
CA PHE A 329 7.61 16.21 -15.68
C PHE A 329 8.15 14.78 -15.81
N SER A 330 8.51 14.38 -17.03
CA SER A 330 9.16 13.09 -17.29
C SER A 330 10.54 13.00 -16.67
N ALA A 331 10.87 11.85 -16.06
CA ALA A 331 12.20 11.55 -15.54
C ALA A 331 13.27 11.67 -16.62
N LYS A 332 12.94 11.33 -17.88
CA LYS A 332 13.83 11.44 -19.04
C LYS A 332 14.42 12.84 -19.22
N ASN A 333 13.66 13.87 -18.89
CA ASN A 333 14.06 15.28 -19.02
C ASN A 333 15.09 15.70 -17.94
N VAL A 334 15.26 14.91 -16.88
CA VAL A 334 16.27 15.17 -15.86
C VAL A 334 17.61 14.61 -16.29
N ARG A 335 18.62 15.47 -16.35
CA ARG A 335 19.96 15.14 -16.82
C ARG A 335 20.62 14.05 -15.96
N ILE A 336 21.23 13.06 -16.63
CA ILE A 336 22.10 12.08 -15.99
C ILE A 336 23.48 12.72 -15.74
N MET A 337 23.93 12.70 -14.49
CA MET A 337 25.17 13.31 -14.02
C MET A 337 25.79 12.48 -12.89
N GLY A 338 27.09 12.66 -12.67
CA GLY A 338 27.80 11.99 -11.58
C GLY A 338 27.33 12.42 -10.19
N ARG A 339 27.64 11.60 -9.18
CA ARG A 339 27.20 11.82 -7.79
C ARG A 339 27.61 13.17 -7.23
N ILE A 340 28.88 13.56 -7.35
CA ILE A 340 29.41 14.78 -6.72
C ILE A 340 29.18 16.00 -7.63
N THR A 341 27.93 16.22 -8.02
CA THR A 341 27.49 17.37 -8.82
C THR A 341 26.28 18.04 -8.17
N GLN A 342 25.99 19.28 -8.56
CA GLN A 342 24.85 20.05 -8.03
C GLN A 342 23.52 19.71 -8.73
N GLY A 343 23.57 19.05 -9.90
CA GLY A 343 22.41 18.88 -10.77
C GLY A 343 22.03 20.13 -11.57
N VAL A 344 20.82 20.11 -12.13
CA VAL A 344 20.24 21.21 -12.93
C VAL A 344 18.93 21.67 -12.30
N LYS A 345 18.47 22.89 -12.60
CA LYS A 345 17.16 23.35 -12.14
C LYS A 345 16.09 22.57 -12.90
N VAL A 346 15.30 21.78 -12.19
CA VAL A 346 14.20 20.98 -12.78
C VAL A 346 12.83 21.57 -12.46
N VAL A 347 12.76 22.40 -11.42
CA VAL A 347 11.55 23.08 -10.97
C VAL A 347 11.84 24.57 -10.90
N ASP A 348 11.03 25.36 -11.60
CA ASP A 348 11.12 26.82 -11.52
C ASP A 348 10.29 27.35 -10.35
N LEU A 349 10.95 27.51 -9.21
CA LEU A 349 10.35 28.05 -7.99
C LEU A 349 10.32 29.58 -8.06
N LYS A 350 9.15 30.18 -7.82
CA LYS A 350 8.94 31.63 -7.77
C LYS A 350 8.88 32.12 -6.32
N ASN A 351 9.24 33.39 -6.10
CA ASN A 351 9.00 34.11 -4.84
C ASN A 351 9.53 33.42 -3.57
N GLY A 352 10.66 32.71 -3.65
CA GLY A 352 11.25 32.02 -2.50
C GLY A 352 10.52 30.73 -2.08
N ASP A 353 9.59 30.24 -2.90
CA ASP A 353 8.96 28.92 -2.72
C ASP A 353 9.99 27.80 -2.76
N LYS A 354 9.64 26.66 -2.18
CA LYS A 354 10.52 25.51 -1.96
C LYS A 354 9.78 24.22 -2.26
N VAL A 355 10.53 23.23 -2.75
CA VAL A 355 10.00 21.88 -2.91
C VAL A 355 9.75 21.26 -1.54
N SER A 356 8.54 20.72 -1.34
CA SER A 356 8.12 20.05 -0.10
C SER A 356 8.14 18.53 -0.23
N SER A 357 7.72 17.97 -1.37
CA SER A 357 7.71 16.52 -1.61
C SER A 357 7.88 16.16 -3.08
N MET A 358 8.15 14.87 -3.33
CA MET A 358 8.25 14.28 -4.66
C MET A 358 7.67 12.87 -4.63
N THR A 359 6.86 12.54 -5.63
CA THR A 359 6.34 11.20 -5.91
C THR A 359 6.75 10.76 -7.31
N VAL A 360 6.99 9.47 -7.48
CA VAL A 360 7.16 8.83 -8.80
C VAL A 360 5.84 8.18 -9.20
N ILE A 361 5.35 8.54 -10.37
CA ILE A 361 4.21 7.91 -11.02
C ILE A 361 4.79 6.92 -12.03
N LYS A 362 4.71 5.62 -11.70
CA LYS A 362 5.07 4.55 -12.62
C LYS A 362 3.95 4.41 -13.66
N GLU A 363 4.27 4.60 -14.93
CA GLU A 363 3.32 4.35 -16.04
C GLU A 363 3.13 2.86 -16.32
#